data_AF-A0A109JW26-F1
#
_entry.id   AF-A0A109JW26-F1
#
_cell.length_a   1.000
_cell.length_b   1.000
_cell.length_c   1.000
_cell.angle_alpha   90.00
_cell.angle_beta   90.00
_cell.angle_gamma   90.00
#
_symmetry.space_group_name_H-M   'P 1'
#
loop_
_entity.id
_entity.type
_entity.pdbx_description
1 polymer ?
#
loop_
_entity_poly.entity_id
_entity_poly.type
_entity_poly.pdbx_seq_one_letter_code
_entity_poly.pdbx_strand_id
1 'polypeptide(L)'
;MSAASANGSVILDGSERSSEDVEELVALARMIAYAKYAAEDADLVGAIDYLGMALNEVLREIGDGPHEGLADVMASKAATCLN
;
A
#
# COMPACT_ATOMS: atom_id res chain seq x y z
N MET A 1 -37.60 -28.24 17.24
CA MET A 1 -37.97 -26.80 17.31
C MET A 1 -37.21 -26.23 18.51
N SER A 2 -36.29 -25.27 18.44
CA SER A 2 -35.73 -24.45 17.37
C SER A 2 -34.34 -24.01 17.87
N ALA A 3 -33.30 -24.18 17.07
CA ALA A 3 -32.02 -23.52 17.33
C ALA A 3 -32.13 -22.11 16.72
N ALA A 4 -32.30 -21.09 17.57
CA ALA A 4 -32.16 -19.71 17.15
C ALA A 4 -30.67 -19.49 16.84
N SER A 5 -30.30 -19.70 15.59
CA SER A 5 -29.02 -19.25 15.03
C SER A 5 -29.06 -17.72 15.04
N ALA A 6 -28.45 -17.14 16.06
CA ALA A 6 -28.08 -15.73 16.06
C ALA A 6 -27.02 -15.57 14.97
N ASN A 7 -27.47 -15.32 13.75
CA ASN A 7 -26.67 -14.68 12.72
C ASN A 7 -26.37 -13.27 13.22
N GLY A 8 -25.38 -13.16 14.10
CA GLY A 8 -24.67 -11.93 14.34
C GLY A 8 -24.04 -11.57 13.01
N SER A 9 -24.72 -10.69 12.26
CA SER A 9 -24.11 -9.94 11.19
C SER A 9 -22.82 -9.37 11.76
N VAL A 10 -21.68 -9.92 11.32
CA VAL A 10 -20.41 -9.24 11.45
C VAL A 10 -20.57 -8.02 10.56
N ILE A 11 -21.11 -6.96 11.16
CA ILE A 11 -20.86 -5.61 10.71
C ILE A 11 -19.34 -5.54 10.81
N LEU A 12 -18.67 -5.68 9.66
CA LEU A 12 -17.33 -5.17 9.47
C LEU A 12 -17.49 -3.66 9.56
N ASP A 13 -17.69 -3.21 10.79
CA ASP A 13 -17.61 -1.82 11.18
C ASP A 13 -16.27 -1.38 10.61
N GLY A 14 -16.30 -0.33 9.81
CA GLY A 14 -15.10 0.23 9.23
C GLY A 14 -14.17 0.50 10.39
N SER A 15 -13.20 -0.38 10.58
CA SER A 15 -12.17 -0.19 11.60
C SER A 15 -11.56 1.13 11.22
N GLU A 16 -11.89 2.17 11.99
CA GLU A 16 -11.28 3.47 11.88
C GLU A 16 -9.79 3.18 12.10
N ARG A 17 -9.04 3.02 10.99
CA ARG A 17 -7.63 2.66 11.04
C ARG A 17 -6.97 3.70 11.91
N SER A 18 -6.15 3.26 12.86
CA SER A 18 -5.40 4.21 13.67
C SER A 18 -4.53 5.06 12.74
N SER A 19 -4.26 6.31 13.10
CA SER A 19 -3.25 7.13 12.40
C SER A 19 -1.92 6.38 12.33
N GLU A 20 -1.60 5.62 13.38
CA GLU A 20 -0.39 4.79 13.46
C GLU A 20 -0.37 3.68 12.40
N ASP A 21 -1.51 2.99 12.15
CA ASP A 21 -1.60 1.97 11.11
C ASP A 21 -1.36 2.56 9.70
N VAL A 22 -1.89 3.76 9.47
CA VAL A 22 -1.69 4.48 8.20
C VAL A 22 -0.24 4.92 8.06
N GLU A 23 0.37 5.47 9.12
CA GLU A 23 1.78 5.88 9.14
C GLU A 23 2.73 4.70 8.89
N GLU A 24 2.45 3.52 9.44
CA GLU A 24 3.20 2.29 9.17
C GLU A 24 3.11 1.88 7.69
N LEU A 25 1.92 1.96 7.09
CA LEU A 25 1.75 1.69 5.65
C LEU A 25 2.49 2.71 4.79
N VAL A 26 2.50 4.00 5.17
CA VAL A 26 3.30 5.05 4.50
C VAL A 26 4.79 4.73 4.59
N ALA A 27 5.28 4.33 5.76
CA ALA A 27 6.67 3.92 5.93
C ALA A 27 7.02 2.71 5.08
N LEU A 28 6.13 1.72 5.01
CA LEU A 28 6.27 0.54 4.15
C LEU A 28 6.33 0.91 2.67
N ALA A 29 5.46 1.80 2.19
CA ALA A 29 5.47 2.29 0.81
C ALA A 29 6.82 2.93 0.45
N ARG A 30 7.39 3.74 1.36
CA ARG A 30 8.71 4.34 1.18
C ARG A 30 9.83 3.30 1.12
N MET A 31 9.79 2.28 1.97
CA MET A 31 10.78 1.18 1.93
C MET A 31 10.71 0.38 0.64
N ILE A 32 9.51 0.08 0.14
CA ILE A 32 9.32 -0.64 -1.13
C ILE A 32 9.83 0.21 -2.30
N ALA A 33 9.53 1.52 -2.31
CA ALA A 33 10.04 2.43 -3.33
C ALA A 33 11.59 2.48 -3.32
N TYR A 34 12.21 2.58 -2.15
CA TYR A 34 13.66 2.52 -2.01
C TYR A 34 14.24 1.20 -2.54
N ALA A 35 13.64 0.06 -2.20
CA ALA A 35 14.06 -1.24 -2.71
C ALA A 35 13.93 -1.34 -4.23
N LYS A 36 12.87 -0.75 -4.80
CA LYS A 36 12.64 -0.70 -6.25
C LYS A 36 13.76 0.11 -6.94
N TYR A 37 14.13 1.26 -6.38
CA TYR A 37 15.27 2.03 -6.87
C TYR A 37 16.59 1.27 -6.80
N ALA A 38 16.87 0.59 -5.68
CA ALA A 38 18.06 -0.23 -5.57
C ALA A 38 18.07 -1.40 -6.59
N ALA A 39 16.90 -1.95 -6.92
CA ALA A 39 16.75 -2.97 -7.95
C ALA A 39 16.94 -2.42 -9.37
N GLU A 40 16.49 -1.19 -9.64
CA GLU A 40 16.76 -0.45 -10.88
C GLU A 40 18.27 -0.21 -11.06
N ASP A 41 18.95 0.30 -10.02
CA ASP A 41 20.40 0.53 -10.04
C ASP A 41 21.20 -0.76 -10.27
N ALA A 42 20.67 -1.91 -9.84
CA ALA A 42 21.29 -3.22 -9.99
C ALA A 42 20.85 -3.99 -11.25
N ASP A 43 20.02 -3.39 -12.12
CA ASP A 43 19.44 -4.01 -13.32
C ASP A 43 18.69 -5.34 -13.04
N LEU A 44 18.01 -5.42 -11.90
CA LEU A 44 17.24 -6.60 -11.48
C LEU A 44 15.79 -6.50 -11.98
N VAL A 45 15.60 -6.57 -13.30
CA VAL A 45 14.31 -6.36 -13.98
C VAL A 45 13.13 -7.07 -13.31
N GLY A 46 13.27 -8.36 -13.00
CA GLY A 46 12.19 -9.12 -12.35
C GLY A 46 11.85 -8.62 -10.93
N ALA A 47 12.83 -8.13 -10.18
CA ALA A 47 12.59 -7.57 -8.85
C ALA A 47 11.85 -6.23 -8.92
N ILE A 48 12.17 -5.40 -9.92
CA ILE A 48 11.51 -4.10 -10.15
C ILE A 48 9.99 -4.31 -10.35
N ASP A 49 9.62 -5.31 -11.16
CA ASP A 49 8.21 -5.63 -11.42
C ASP A 49 7.47 -6.07 -10.14
N TYR A 50 8.04 -7.01 -9.38
CA TYR A 50 7.44 -7.47 -8.13
C TYR A 50 7.32 -6.36 -7.09
N LEU A 51 8.33 -5.51 -6.97
CA LEU A 51 8.32 -4.36 -6.06
C LEU A 51 7.29 -3.31 -6.50
N GLY A 52 7.12 -3.09 -7.80
CA GLY A 52 6.06 -2.24 -8.33
C GLY A 52 4.66 -2.76 -8.01
N MET A 53 4.43 -4.07 -8.10
CA MET A 53 3.17 -4.70 -7.70
C MET A 53 2.92 -4.55 -6.20
N ALA A 54 3.92 -4.83 -5.36
CA ALA A 54 3.82 -4.68 -3.91
C ALA A 54 3.53 -3.23 -3.51
N LEU A 55 4.19 -2.26 -4.16
CA LEU A 55 3.94 -0.84 -3.92
C LEU A 55 2.50 -0.46 -4.26
N ASN A 56 1.96 -0.92 -5.39
CA ASN A 56 0.57 -0.64 -5.76
C ASN A 56 -0.44 -1.21 -4.77
N GLU A 57 -0.16 -2.37 -4.18
CA GLU A 57 -1.02 -2.98 -3.16
C GLU A 57 -1.01 -2.16 -1.86
N VAL A 58 0.17 -1.75 -1.39
CA VAL A 58 0.29 -0.90 -0.20
C VAL A 58 -0.38 0.46 -0.41
N LEU A 59 -0.21 1.08 -1.58
CA LEU A 59 -0.89 2.33 -1.93
C LEU A 59 -2.42 2.18 -1.91
N ARG A 60 -2.93 1.05 -2.42
CA ARG A 60 -4.37 0.75 -2.38
C ARG A 60 -4.88 0.62 -0.95
N GLU A 61 -4.09 0.01 -0.07
CA GLU A 61 -4.45 -0.19 1.34
C GLU A 61 -4.45 1.13 2.14
N ILE A 62 -3.52 2.04 1.82
CA ILE A 62 -3.48 3.41 2.38
C ILE A 62 -4.73 4.20 1.98
N GLY A 63 -5.18 4.02 0.73
CA GLY A 63 -6.34 4.70 0.18
C GLY A 63 -6.01 6.08 -0.41
N ASP A 64 -7.06 6.80 -0.81
CA ASP A 64 -6.93 8.12 -1.43
C ASP A 64 -6.82 9.23 -0.36
N GLY A 65 -5.78 10.06 -0.44
CA GLY A 65 -5.61 11.19 0.47
C GLY A 65 -4.21 11.82 0.39
N PRO A 66 -4.06 13.07 0.88
CA PRO A 66 -2.75 13.66 1.04
C PRO A 66 -2.03 13.01 2.22
N HIS A 67 -0.99 12.24 1.94
CA HIS A 67 -0.10 11.66 2.95
C HIS A 67 1.28 12.29 2.79
N GLU A 68 1.75 13.04 3.80
CA GLU A 68 2.97 13.86 3.73
C GLU A 68 4.22 13.03 3.33
N GLY A 69 4.29 11.76 3.74
CA GLY A 69 5.40 10.85 3.42
C GLY A 69 5.35 10.18 2.03
N LEU A 70 4.31 10.43 1.23
CA LEU A 70 4.07 9.75 -0.05
C LEU A 70 4.33 10.61 -1.29
N ALA A 71 4.54 11.92 -1.13
CA ALA A 71 4.74 12.83 -2.25
C ALA A 71 5.88 12.38 -3.17
N ASP A 72 7.03 12.02 -2.59
CA ASP A 72 8.20 11.56 -3.34
C ASP A 72 7.96 10.21 -4.03
N VAL A 73 7.26 9.29 -3.35
CA VAL A 73 6.90 7.97 -3.89
C VAL A 73 5.95 8.10 -5.09
N MET A 74 5.00 9.03 -5.02
CA MET A 74 4.04 9.28 -6.10
C MET A 74 4.68 10.01 -7.28
N ALA A 75 5.60 10.94 -7.02
CA ALA A 75 6.39 11.61 -8.07
C ALA A 75 7.26 10.59 -8.85
N SER A 76 7.86 9.65 -8.13
CA SER A 76 8.64 8.53 -8.69
C SER A 76 7.81 7.66 -9.66
N LYS A 77 6.57 7.34 -9.27
CA LYS A 77 5.64 6.57 -10.09
C LYS A 77 5.21 7.31 -11.35
N ALA A 78 4.94 8.62 -11.26
CA ALA A 78 4.56 9.42 -12.41
C ALA A 78 5.67 9.52 -13.47
N ALA A 79 6.94 9.56 -13.06
CA ALA A 79 8.08 9.55 -13.98
C ALA A 79 8.15 8.28 -14.83
N THR A 80 7.74 7.13 -14.29
CA THR A 80 7.70 5.86 -15.04
C THR A 80 6.54 5.73 -16.02
N CYS A 81 5.46 6.53 -15.89
CA CYS A 81 4.30 6.48 -16.80
C CYS A 81 4.44 7.40 -18.03
N LEU A 82 5.46 8.26 -18.06
CA LEU A 82 5.70 9.24 -19.12
C LEU A 82 6.78 8.84 -20.13
N ASN A 83 7.39 7.66 -19.96
CA ASN A 83 8.44 7.11 -20.82
C ASN A 83 7.93 5.97 -21.71
#